data_AF-A0A199W4Z2-F1
#
_entry.id   AF-A0A199W4Z2-F1
#
_cell.length_a   1.000
_cell.length_b   1.000
_cell.length_c   1.000
_cell.angle_alpha   90.00
_cell.angle_beta   90.00
_cell.angle_gamma   90.00
#
_symmetry.space_group_name_H-M   'P 1'
#
loop_
_entity.id
_entity.type
_entity.pdbx_description
1 polymer ?
#
loop_
_entity_poly.entity_id
_entity_poly.type
_entity_poly.pdbx_seq_one_letter_code
_entity_poly.pdbx_strand_id
1 'polypeptide(L)'
;LGVTAGAYILTLFATKHRERVLGLILVSPLCKTPPWAEWLYNKVMSNLLYFYGMCGLIKECLLQRYFSKEVRGSAQVPESDIVQACRSLLDERHSTNVWRFLQSINGRHDLTESLKKLQCRTLIFVGENSPFHSEALYMTSKLDRRYSALVEVQACGSMVTEEQPHAMLIPMEYFLMGYGLYRPSQLGCSPRSPLSPSCISPELLSPESMGVKLKPIKTRISLEV
;
A
#
# COMPACT_ATOMS: atom_id res chain seq x y z
N LEU A 1 -5.53 -3.62 0.25
CA LEU A 1 -4.63 -2.45 0.22
C LEU A 1 -5.49 -1.20 0.14
N GLY A 2 -5.28 -0.22 1.00
CA GLY A 2 -5.98 1.06 0.95
C GLY A 2 -5.04 2.23 1.23
N VAL A 3 -5.30 3.36 0.59
CA VAL A 3 -4.49 4.58 0.73
C VAL A 3 -5.36 5.69 1.34
N THR A 4 -4.87 6.35 2.39
CA THR A 4 -5.53 7.44 3.12
C THR A 4 -7.00 7.17 3.45
N ALA A 5 -7.94 7.80 2.75
CA ALA A 5 -9.37 7.58 2.86
C ALA A 5 -9.76 6.11 2.60
N GLY A 6 -9.13 5.46 1.61
CA GLY A 6 -9.32 4.04 1.35
C GLY A 6 -8.80 3.17 2.48
N ALA A 7 -7.70 3.57 3.14
CA ALA A 7 -7.19 2.86 4.32
C ALA A 7 -8.19 2.94 5.48
N TYR A 8 -8.80 4.12 5.71
CA TYR A 8 -9.86 4.31 6.71
C TYR A 8 -11.07 3.40 6.42
N ILE A 9 -11.57 3.41 5.17
CA ILE A 9 -12.74 2.61 4.77
C ILE A 9 -12.47 1.11 4.93
N LEU A 10 -11.31 0.61 4.49
CA LEU A 10 -10.95 -0.79 4.66
C LEU A 10 -10.80 -1.19 6.12
N THR A 11 -10.25 -0.31 6.95
CA THR A 11 -10.13 -0.54 8.39
C THR A 11 -11.51 -0.60 9.05
N LEU A 12 -12.42 0.31 8.68
CA LEU A 12 -13.81 0.27 9.13
C LEU A 12 -14.51 -1.02 8.68
N PHE A 13 -14.28 -1.46 7.43
CA PHE A 13 -14.82 -2.71 6.92
C PHE A 13 -14.28 -3.92 7.71
N ALA A 14 -12.98 -3.97 7.95
CA ALA A 14 -12.33 -5.06 8.67
C ALA A 14 -12.75 -5.15 10.15
N THR A 15 -13.05 -4.01 10.77
CA THR A 15 -13.57 -3.99 12.15
C THR A 15 -15.01 -4.52 12.25
N LYS A 16 -15.81 -4.39 11.18
CA LYS A 16 -17.20 -4.89 11.09
C LYS A 16 -17.29 -6.33 10.60
N HIS A 17 -16.49 -6.72 9.61
CA HIS A 17 -16.54 -8.03 8.94
C HIS A 17 -15.20 -8.75 9.05
N ARG A 18 -14.87 -9.20 10.27
CA ARG A 18 -13.57 -9.82 10.58
C ARG A 18 -13.32 -11.09 9.77
N GLU A 19 -14.33 -11.93 9.59
CA GLU A 19 -14.21 -13.19 8.84
C GLU A 19 -13.93 -13.00 7.34
N ARG A 20 -14.12 -11.78 6.80
CA ARG A 20 -13.93 -11.49 5.38
C ARG A 20 -12.57 -10.87 5.06
N VAL A 21 -11.77 -10.54 6.06
CA VAL A 21 -10.51 -9.80 5.88
C VAL A 21 -9.35 -10.63 6.45
N LEU A 22 -8.55 -11.21 5.55
CA LEU A 22 -7.36 -11.96 5.93
C LEU A 22 -6.25 -11.05 6.47
N GLY A 23 -6.02 -9.92 5.80
CA GLY A 23 -4.98 -8.96 6.15
C GLY A 23 -5.23 -7.59 5.53
N LEU A 24 -4.64 -6.57 6.13
CA LEU A 24 -4.72 -5.19 5.69
C LEU A 24 -3.34 -4.65 5.32
N ILE A 25 -3.29 -3.93 4.22
CA ILE A 25 -2.13 -3.09 3.87
C ILE A 25 -2.67 -1.67 3.77
N LEU A 26 -2.13 -0.77 4.59
CA LEU A 26 -2.65 0.58 4.78
C LEU A 26 -1.54 1.59 4.49
N VAL A 27 -1.78 2.54 3.61
CA VAL A 27 -0.80 3.58 3.24
C VAL A 27 -1.32 4.92 3.75
N SER A 28 -0.51 5.61 4.57
CA SER A 28 -0.85 6.87 5.24
C SER A 28 -2.26 6.84 5.87
N PRO A 29 -2.55 5.89 6.78
CA PRO A 29 -3.90 5.69 7.28
C PRO A 29 -4.40 6.80 8.19
N LEU A 30 -5.73 6.94 8.23
CA LEU A 30 -6.46 7.79 9.16
C LEU A 30 -7.20 6.90 10.16
N CYS A 31 -7.27 7.32 11.42
CA CYS A 31 -7.97 6.61 12.47
C CYS A 31 -8.77 7.50 13.43
N LYS A 32 -8.44 8.79 13.56
CA LYS A 32 -9.12 9.72 14.47
C LYS A 32 -10.08 10.63 13.73
N THR A 33 -10.96 11.27 14.51
CA THR A 33 -11.66 12.48 14.10
C THR A 33 -10.63 13.56 13.68
N PRO A 34 -10.89 14.35 12.62
CA PRO A 34 -9.94 15.38 12.19
C PRO A 34 -9.66 16.37 13.32
N PRO A 35 -8.39 16.70 13.61
CA PRO A 35 -8.06 17.77 14.54
C PRO A 35 -8.58 19.11 14.00
N TRP A 36 -8.81 20.10 14.88
CA TRP A 36 -9.40 21.40 14.50
C TRP A 36 -8.70 22.07 13.31
N ALA A 37 -7.36 21.96 13.25
CA ALA A 37 -6.56 22.56 12.19
C ALA A 37 -6.79 21.85 10.84
N GLU A 38 -6.83 20.51 10.83
CA GLU A 38 -7.15 19.74 9.63
C GLU A 38 -8.61 19.97 9.22
N TRP A 39 -9.53 20.03 10.18
CA TRP A 39 -10.94 20.34 9.93
C TRP A 39 -11.09 21.70 9.25
N LEU A 40 -10.41 22.73 9.75
CA LEU A 40 -10.46 24.07 9.16
C LEU A 40 -9.87 24.07 7.75
N TYR A 41 -8.71 23.44 7.56
CA TYR A 41 -8.09 23.29 6.25
C TYR A 41 -9.01 22.58 5.26
N ASN A 42 -9.60 21.45 5.66
CA ASN A 42 -10.55 20.69 4.85
C ASN A 42 -11.81 21.50 4.54
N LYS A 43 -12.29 22.32 5.49
CA LYS A 43 -13.46 23.17 5.32
C LYS A 43 -13.22 24.28 4.31
N VAL A 44 -12.08 24.97 4.40
CA VAL A 44 -11.66 26.00 3.43
C VAL A 44 -11.52 25.38 2.05
N MET A 45 -10.79 24.26 1.94
CA MET A 45 -10.60 23.54 0.67
C MET A 45 -11.94 23.09 0.07
N SER A 46 -12.86 22.56 0.89
CA SER A 46 -14.18 22.12 0.44
C SER A 46 -15.07 23.29 -0.02
N ASN A 47 -15.01 24.43 0.67
CA ASN A 47 -15.74 25.63 0.25
C ASN A 47 -15.19 26.17 -1.07
N LEU A 48 -13.87 26.24 -1.21
CA LEU A 48 -13.22 26.67 -2.45
C LEU A 48 -13.59 25.73 -3.62
N LEU A 49 -13.58 24.42 -3.40
CA LEU A 49 -13.98 23.44 -4.40
C LEU A 49 -15.47 23.55 -4.76
N TYR A 50 -16.33 23.92 -3.81
CA TYR A 50 -17.76 24.16 -4.05
C TYR A 50 -18.00 25.41 -4.90
N PHE A 51 -17.33 26.52 -4.60
CA PHE A 51 -17.54 27.80 -5.31
C PHE A 51 -16.78 27.89 -6.63
N TYR A 52 -15.53 27.40 -6.69
CA TYR A 52 -14.63 27.56 -7.83
C TYR A 52 -14.43 26.27 -8.64
N GLY A 53 -14.96 25.14 -8.20
CA GLY A 53 -14.74 23.84 -8.85
C GLY A 53 -13.29 23.35 -8.75
N MET A 54 -12.91 22.44 -9.66
CA MET A 54 -11.52 21.92 -9.77
C MET A 54 -10.60 22.96 -10.42
N CYS A 55 -10.41 24.10 -9.76
CA CYS A 55 -9.49 25.15 -10.21
C CYS A 55 -8.04 24.79 -9.90
N GLY A 56 -7.09 25.50 -10.52
CA GLY A 56 -5.65 25.26 -10.32
C GLY A 56 -5.22 25.30 -8.84
N LEU A 57 -5.76 26.25 -8.06
CA LEU A 57 -5.44 26.36 -6.63
C LEU A 57 -5.86 25.12 -5.83
N ILE A 58 -7.03 24.53 -6.13
CA ILE A 58 -7.47 23.30 -5.46
C ILE A 58 -6.58 22.12 -5.83
N LYS A 59 -6.19 22.01 -7.11
CA LYS A 59 -5.25 20.98 -7.55
C LYS A 59 -3.93 21.11 -6.79
N GLU A 60 -3.38 22.31 -6.69
CA GLU A 60 -2.17 22.56 -5.90
C GLU A 60 -2.35 22.20 -4.42
N CYS A 61 -3.47 22.54 -3.80
CA CYS A 61 -3.75 22.14 -2.41
C CYS A 61 -3.82 20.61 -2.23
N LEU A 62 -4.46 19.90 -3.16
CA LEU A 62 -4.55 18.43 -3.12
C LEU A 62 -3.17 17.80 -3.34
N LEU A 63 -2.43 18.26 -4.35
CA LEU A 63 -1.07 17.80 -4.62
C LEU A 63 -0.17 18.07 -3.41
N GLN A 64 -0.30 19.24 -2.78
CA GLN A 64 0.44 19.59 -1.56
C GLN A 64 0.16 18.68 -0.38
N ARG A 65 -1.08 18.21 -0.25
CA ARG A 65 -1.51 17.33 0.83
C ARG A 65 -0.99 15.90 0.64
N TYR A 66 -0.97 15.42 -0.60
CA TYR A 66 -0.67 14.02 -0.90
C TYR A 66 0.80 13.77 -1.27
N PHE A 67 1.47 14.71 -1.91
CA PHE A 67 2.84 14.55 -2.38
C PHE A 67 3.87 15.33 -1.56
N SER A 68 5.08 14.78 -1.46
CA SER A 68 6.23 15.46 -0.87
C SER A 68 6.59 16.75 -1.65
N LYS A 69 7.39 17.61 -1.02
CA LYS A 69 7.91 18.82 -1.68
C LYS A 69 8.90 18.48 -2.80
N GLU A 70 9.62 17.36 -2.67
CA GLU A 70 10.64 16.92 -3.62
C GLU A 70 10.02 16.58 -4.97
N VAL A 71 8.90 15.83 -4.95
CA VAL A 71 8.25 15.35 -6.18
C VAL A 71 7.41 16.44 -6.87
N ARG A 72 6.91 17.43 -6.11
CA ARG A 72 6.16 18.58 -6.67
C ARG A 72 7.03 19.59 -7.42
N GLY A 73 8.35 19.51 -7.30
CA GLY A 73 9.26 20.48 -7.87
C GLY A 73 9.27 21.83 -7.13
N SER A 74 10.16 22.71 -7.54
CA SER A 74 10.31 24.07 -7.02
C SER A 74 10.58 25.03 -8.17
N ALA A 75 10.69 26.34 -7.93
CA ALA A 75 11.02 27.31 -8.99
C ALA A 75 12.30 26.96 -9.79
N GLN A 76 13.17 26.09 -9.26
CA GLN A 76 14.40 25.63 -9.93
C GLN A 76 14.38 24.14 -10.31
N VAL A 77 13.42 23.35 -9.82
CA VAL A 77 13.37 21.90 -10.06
C VAL A 77 12.07 21.56 -10.78
N PRO A 78 12.13 20.92 -11.96
CA PRO A 78 10.92 20.57 -12.70
C PRO A 78 10.06 19.62 -11.88
N GLU A 79 8.75 19.76 -12.05
CA GLU A 79 7.75 18.85 -11.46
C GLU A 79 7.95 17.43 -12.00
N SER A 80 7.78 16.42 -11.14
CA SER A 80 7.88 15.03 -11.56
C SER A 80 6.70 14.61 -12.44
N ASP A 81 6.96 13.73 -13.42
CA ASP A 81 5.96 13.11 -14.30
C ASP A 81 4.73 12.56 -13.54
N ILE A 82 4.93 12.06 -12.32
CA ILE A 82 3.88 11.49 -11.47
C ILE A 82 2.88 12.56 -11.02
N VAL A 83 3.39 13.73 -10.62
CA VAL A 83 2.55 14.86 -10.15
C VAL A 83 1.84 15.48 -11.35
N GLN A 84 2.52 15.57 -12.50
CA GLN A 84 1.91 16.01 -13.75
C GLN A 84 0.77 15.07 -14.18
N ALA A 85 0.99 13.75 -14.14
CA ALA A 85 -0.04 12.75 -14.43
C ALA A 85 -1.21 12.83 -13.42
N CYS A 86 -0.91 13.02 -12.14
CA CYS A 86 -1.95 13.20 -11.11
C CYS A 86 -2.76 14.48 -11.36
N ARG A 87 -2.12 15.58 -11.77
CA ARG A 87 -2.80 16.82 -12.14
C ARG A 87 -3.73 16.59 -13.33
N SER A 88 -3.30 15.91 -14.39
CA SER A 88 -4.16 15.55 -15.52
C SER A 88 -5.35 14.69 -15.09
N LEU A 89 -5.14 13.71 -14.19
CA LEU A 89 -6.24 12.89 -13.66
C LEU A 89 -7.26 13.72 -12.88
N LEU A 90 -6.81 14.73 -12.12
CA LEU A 90 -7.71 15.62 -11.39
C LEU A 90 -8.58 16.47 -12.33
N ASP A 91 -8.12 16.76 -13.54
CA ASP A 91 -8.86 17.53 -14.55
C ASP A 91 -10.03 16.73 -15.13
N GLU A 92 -9.87 15.42 -15.24
CA GLU A 92 -10.92 14.51 -15.71
C GLU A 92 -12.02 14.25 -14.66
N ARG A 93 -11.75 14.51 -13.37
CA ARG A 93 -12.70 14.17 -12.30
C ARG A 93 -13.76 15.25 -12.13
N HIS A 94 -15.01 14.81 -11.98
CA HIS A 94 -16.12 15.71 -11.65
C HIS A 94 -15.94 16.35 -10.26
N SER A 95 -15.83 17.68 -10.22
CA SER A 95 -15.63 18.48 -9.00
C SER A 95 -16.64 18.16 -7.89
N THR A 96 -17.92 17.99 -8.24
CA THR A 96 -18.99 17.68 -7.28
C THR A 96 -18.78 16.33 -6.59
N ASN A 97 -18.26 15.34 -7.31
CA ASN A 97 -18.00 14.01 -6.74
C ASN A 97 -16.78 14.04 -5.81
N VAL A 98 -15.72 14.74 -6.21
CA VAL A 98 -14.54 14.97 -5.37
C VAL A 98 -14.93 15.72 -4.09
N TRP A 99 -15.78 16.74 -4.22
CA TRP A 99 -16.29 17.50 -3.08
C TRP A 99 -17.07 16.62 -2.10
N ARG A 100 -18.03 15.81 -2.59
CA ARG A 100 -18.79 14.87 -1.76
C ARG A 100 -17.88 13.86 -1.05
N PHE A 101 -16.85 13.37 -1.74
CA PHE A 101 -15.88 12.45 -1.16
C PHE A 101 -15.04 13.09 -0.05
N LEU A 102 -14.49 14.29 -0.28
CA LEU A 102 -13.74 15.03 0.73
C LEU A 102 -14.61 15.37 1.94
N GLN A 103 -15.87 15.76 1.70
CA GLN A 103 -16.84 16.02 2.75
C GLN A 103 -17.10 14.78 3.60
N SER A 104 -17.25 13.59 2.98
CA SER A 104 -17.49 12.35 3.73
C SER A 104 -16.30 11.98 4.60
N ILE A 105 -15.07 12.16 4.11
CA ILE A 105 -13.85 11.87 4.88
C ILE A 105 -13.61 12.89 5.98
N ASN A 106 -14.03 14.14 5.81
CA ASN A 106 -13.97 15.14 6.87
C ASN A 106 -14.99 14.85 8.00
N GLY A 107 -16.06 14.11 7.70
CA GLY A 107 -17.04 13.62 8.68
C GLY A 107 -16.66 12.31 9.37
N ARG A 108 -15.41 11.85 9.25
CA ARG A 108 -14.95 10.56 9.80
C ARG A 108 -15.05 10.51 11.33
N HIS A 109 -15.43 9.34 11.84
CA HIS A 109 -15.48 9.04 13.27
C HIS A 109 -14.19 8.37 13.75
N ASP A 110 -13.90 8.50 15.04
CA ASP A 110 -12.75 7.85 15.68
C ASP A 110 -12.91 6.31 15.68
N LEU A 111 -11.92 5.61 15.13
CA LEU A 111 -11.85 4.15 15.06
C LEU A 111 -11.04 3.54 16.20
N THR A 112 -10.42 4.34 17.07
CA THR A 112 -9.44 3.89 18.08
C THR A 112 -9.89 2.68 18.91
N GLU A 113 -11.13 2.67 19.40
CA GLU A 113 -11.66 1.54 20.18
C GLU A 113 -11.91 0.28 19.34
N SER A 114 -12.24 0.46 18.07
CA SER A 114 -12.45 -0.64 17.13
C SER A 114 -11.12 -1.28 16.70
N LEU A 115 -10.05 -0.48 16.63
CA LEU A 115 -8.69 -0.95 16.30
C LEU A 115 -8.14 -1.93 17.33
N LYS A 116 -8.40 -1.72 18.63
CA LYS A 116 -7.96 -2.64 19.70
C LYS A 116 -8.51 -4.05 19.54
N LYS A 117 -9.68 -4.17 18.91
CA LYS A 117 -10.37 -5.45 18.65
C LYS A 117 -9.93 -6.08 17.32
N LEU A 118 -9.13 -5.40 16.52
CA LEU A 118 -8.71 -5.86 15.19
C LEU A 118 -7.64 -6.95 15.36
N GLN A 119 -7.93 -8.16 14.86
CA GLN A 119 -7.03 -9.32 14.95
C GLN A 119 -6.38 -9.66 13.59
N CYS A 120 -6.67 -8.90 12.54
CA CYS A 120 -6.06 -9.14 11.23
C CYS A 120 -4.64 -8.57 11.19
N ARG A 121 -3.72 -9.28 10.51
CA ARG A 121 -2.38 -8.72 10.31
C ARG A 121 -2.49 -7.47 9.46
N THR A 122 -1.81 -6.42 9.91
CA THR A 122 -1.93 -5.08 9.34
C THR A 122 -0.54 -4.53 9.08
N LEU A 123 -0.21 -4.34 7.81
CA LEU A 123 1.01 -3.67 7.37
C LEU A 123 0.69 -2.20 7.09
N ILE A 124 1.40 -1.29 7.75
CA ILE A 124 1.21 0.14 7.64
C ILE A 124 2.43 0.75 6.97
N PHE A 125 2.21 1.53 5.91
CA PHE A 125 3.22 2.37 5.28
C PHE A 125 2.91 3.82 5.54
N VAL A 126 3.93 4.62 5.84
CA VAL A 126 3.77 6.06 5.96
C VAL A 126 5.02 6.78 5.48
N GLY A 127 4.85 7.83 4.69
CA GLY A 127 5.96 8.70 4.34
C GLY A 127 6.33 9.64 5.48
N GLU A 128 7.61 9.90 5.66
CA GLU A 128 8.15 10.84 6.65
C GLU A 128 7.59 12.27 6.46
N ASN A 129 7.45 12.71 5.22
CA ASN A 129 6.94 14.04 4.86
C ASN A 129 5.41 14.09 4.76
N SER A 130 4.70 13.03 5.17
CA SER A 130 3.25 12.96 5.12
C SER A 130 2.60 13.78 6.25
N PRO A 131 1.56 14.60 5.97
CA PRO A 131 0.77 15.24 7.02
C PRO A 131 0.06 14.23 7.94
N PHE A 132 -0.06 12.97 7.53
CA PHE A 132 -0.69 11.89 8.28
C PHE A 132 0.30 11.05 9.10
N HIS A 133 1.58 11.43 9.12
CA HIS A 133 2.64 10.69 9.81
C HIS A 133 2.32 10.43 11.28
N SER A 134 1.97 11.48 12.03
CA SER A 134 1.61 11.37 13.45
C SER A 134 0.36 10.50 13.70
N GLU A 135 -0.59 10.50 12.76
CA GLU A 135 -1.81 9.70 12.84
C GLU A 135 -1.53 8.21 12.57
N ALA A 136 -0.63 7.89 11.64
CA ALA A 136 -0.20 6.52 11.36
C ALA A 136 0.59 5.91 12.54
N LEU A 137 1.47 6.69 13.17
CA LEU A 137 2.16 6.29 14.40
C LEU A 137 1.17 6.01 15.53
N TYR A 138 0.20 6.91 15.69
CA TYR A 138 -0.85 6.71 16.68
C TYR A 138 -1.66 5.44 16.39
N MET A 139 -2.09 5.22 15.15
CA MET A 139 -2.82 4.01 14.76
C MET A 139 -2.03 2.75 15.10
N THR A 140 -0.74 2.74 14.78
CA THR A 140 0.18 1.63 15.08
C THR A 140 0.25 1.36 16.58
N SER A 141 0.30 2.42 17.42
CA SER A 141 0.32 2.28 18.89
C SER A 141 -0.96 1.67 19.48
N LYS A 142 -2.07 1.67 18.74
CA LYS A 142 -3.36 1.13 19.17
C LYS A 142 -3.65 -0.28 18.67
N LEU A 143 -2.91 -0.73 17.66
CA LEU A 143 -2.97 -2.10 17.16
C LEU A 143 -2.10 -3.03 18.01
N ASP A 144 -2.46 -4.32 18.06
CA ASP A 144 -1.63 -5.34 18.71
C ASP A 144 -0.31 -5.50 17.93
N ARG A 145 0.82 -5.27 18.61
CA ARG A 145 2.18 -5.36 18.05
C ARG A 145 2.51 -6.73 17.45
N ARG A 146 1.79 -7.79 17.82
CA ARG A 146 1.97 -9.13 17.23
C ARG A 146 1.41 -9.24 15.81
N TYR A 147 0.44 -8.38 15.48
CA TYR A 147 -0.26 -8.42 14.21
C TYR A 147 -0.01 -7.15 13.37
N SER A 148 0.63 -6.11 13.91
CA SER A 148 0.93 -4.89 13.19
C SER A 148 2.42 -4.75 12.86
N ALA A 149 2.71 -4.23 11.68
CA ALA A 149 4.04 -3.78 11.27
C ALA A 149 3.94 -2.40 10.65
N LEU A 150 4.88 -1.51 10.98
CA LEU A 150 4.97 -0.16 10.46
C LEU A 150 6.26 -0.02 9.65
N VAL A 151 6.13 0.56 8.46
CA VAL A 151 7.23 0.90 7.55
C VAL A 151 7.18 2.40 7.30
N GLU A 152 8.18 3.08 7.80
CA GLU A 152 8.38 4.50 7.55
C GLU A 152 9.28 4.69 6.34
N VAL A 153 8.78 5.42 5.35
CA VAL A 153 9.48 5.66 4.09
C VAL A 153 10.05 7.07 4.10
N GLN A 154 11.37 7.14 4.09
CA GLN A 154 12.13 8.39 4.15
C GLN A 154 11.92 9.23 2.90
N ALA A 155 11.96 10.56 3.04
CA ALA A 155 11.80 11.52 1.93
C ALA A 155 10.52 11.33 1.08
N CYS A 156 9.49 10.66 1.61
CA CYS A 156 8.25 10.36 0.88
C CYS A 156 7.05 11.12 1.46
N GLY A 157 6.12 11.53 0.59
CA GLY A 157 4.83 12.11 0.96
C GLY A 157 3.80 11.07 1.39
N SER A 158 2.51 11.41 1.29
CA SER A 158 1.42 10.49 1.68
C SER A 158 1.29 9.31 0.72
N MET A 159 1.58 9.52 -0.56
CA MET A 159 1.37 8.56 -1.65
C MET A 159 2.61 7.69 -1.88
N VAL A 160 2.94 6.86 -0.88
CA VAL A 160 4.07 5.92 -0.97
C VAL A 160 3.99 5.00 -2.20
N THR A 161 2.76 4.64 -2.60
CA THR A 161 2.52 3.80 -3.79
C THR A 161 3.04 4.42 -5.08
N GLU A 162 2.98 5.74 -5.19
CA GLU A 162 3.39 6.47 -6.39
C GLU A 162 4.82 6.98 -6.26
N GLU A 163 5.18 7.60 -5.13
CA GLU A 163 6.50 8.21 -4.95
C GLU A 163 7.61 7.17 -4.80
N GLN A 164 7.39 6.12 -4.00
CA GLN A 164 8.42 5.12 -3.69
C GLN A 164 7.84 3.69 -3.63
N PRO A 165 7.32 3.15 -4.75
CA PRO A 165 6.77 1.80 -4.80
C PRO A 165 7.80 0.72 -4.45
N HIS A 166 9.08 0.96 -4.74
CA HIS A 166 10.18 0.05 -4.43
C HIS A 166 10.33 -0.22 -2.94
N ALA A 167 10.07 0.78 -2.09
CA ALA A 167 10.10 0.63 -0.63
C ALA A 167 8.98 -0.29 -0.11
N MET A 168 7.92 -0.51 -0.90
CA MET A 168 6.80 -1.38 -0.53
C MET A 168 7.04 -2.85 -0.88
N LEU A 169 7.91 -3.16 -1.84
CA LEU A 169 8.08 -4.51 -2.39
C LEU A 169 8.45 -5.54 -1.32
N ILE A 170 9.56 -5.30 -0.61
CA ILE A 170 10.10 -6.24 0.38
C ILE A 170 9.12 -6.43 1.57
N PRO A 171 8.58 -5.38 2.20
CA PRO A 171 7.62 -5.58 3.29
C PRO A 171 6.31 -6.25 2.83
N MET A 172 5.85 -5.99 1.61
CA MET A 172 4.69 -6.68 1.04
C MET A 172 4.97 -8.16 0.81
N GLU A 173 6.15 -8.51 0.30
CA GLU A 173 6.59 -9.90 0.14
C GLU A 173 6.57 -10.64 1.48
N TYR A 174 7.22 -10.09 2.50
CA TYR A 174 7.21 -10.67 3.85
C TYR A 174 5.80 -10.79 4.44
N PHE A 175 4.95 -9.80 4.19
CA PHE A 175 3.56 -9.83 4.64
C PHE A 175 2.79 -10.99 4.00
N LEU A 176 2.92 -11.17 2.68
CA LEU A 176 2.26 -12.25 1.94
C LEU A 176 2.86 -13.63 2.25
N MET A 177 4.18 -13.73 2.45
CA MET A 177 4.85 -14.93 2.97
C MET A 177 4.26 -15.37 4.30
N GLY A 178 3.94 -14.41 5.18
CA GLY A 178 3.28 -14.68 6.45
C GLY A 178 1.93 -15.39 6.34
N TYR A 179 1.28 -15.34 5.18
CA TYR A 179 0.02 -16.03 4.87
C TYR A 179 0.22 -17.30 4.02
N GLY A 180 1.46 -17.65 3.68
CA GLY A 180 1.74 -18.75 2.74
C GLY A 180 1.32 -18.45 1.30
N LEU A 181 1.00 -17.19 0.98
CA LEU A 181 0.60 -16.75 -0.36
C LEU A 181 1.80 -16.40 -1.26
N TYR A 182 3.00 -16.55 -0.74
CA TYR A 182 4.23 -16.35 -1.49
C TYR A 182 4.58 -17.63 -2.24
N ARG A 183 4.58 -17.53 -3.57
CA ARG A 183 5.21 -18.51 -4.45
C ARG A 183 6.47 -17.85 -4.99
N PRO A 184 7.68 -18.40 -4.72
CA PRO A 184 8.89 -17.87 -5.32
C PRO A 184 8.69 -17.80 -6.83
N SER A 185 8.80 -16.61 -7.40
CA SER A 185 8.93 -16.45 -8.85
C SER A 185 10.21 -17.19 -9.21
N GLN A 186 10.09 -18.38 -9.82
CA GLN A 186 11.22 -18.98 -10.51
C GLN A 186 11.47 -18.13 -11.76
N LEU A 187 12.11 -16.97 -11.56
CA LEU A 187 12.81 -16.23 -12.61
C LEU A 187 14.00 -17.10 -13.02
N GLY A 188 13.72 -18.22 -13.69
CA GLY A 188 14.67 -18.86 -14.55
C GLY A 188 14.91 -17.89 -15.71
N CYS A 189 15.90 -17.02 -15.57
CA CYS A 189 16.45 -16.27 -16.68
C CYS A 189 17.06 -17.26 -17.68
N SER A 190 16.22 -17.85 -18.53
CA SER A 190 16.62 -18.42 -19.81
C SER A 190 15.94 -17.59 -20.89
N PRO A 191 16.69 -16.85 -21.73
CA PRO A 191 16.17 -15.80 -22.60
C PRO A 191 15.52 -16.34 -23.88
N ARG A 192 14.79 -17.46 -23.83
CA ARG A 192 14.14 -18.03 -25.03
C ARG A 192 12.77 -18.63 -24.72
N SER A 193 11.70 -17.89 -25.02
CA SER A 193 10.40 -18.38 -25.55
C SER A 193 9.23 -17.50 -25.08
N PRO A 194 8.31 -17.05 -25.97
CA PRO A 194 7.08 -16.32 -25.61
C PRO A 194 5.90 -17.25 -25.26
N LEU A 195 6.14 -18.55 -25.05
CA LEU A 195 5.14 -19.53 -24.64
C LEU A 195 5.60 -20.18 -23.34
N SER A 196 5.16 -19.66 -22.19
CA SER A 196 5.44 -20.23 -20.88
C SER A 196 4.60 -21.50 -20.65
N PRO A 197 5.22 -22.69 -20.46
CA PRO A 197 4.47 -23.91 -20.21
C PRO A 197 4.03 -23.99 -18.74
N SER A 198 2.93 -24.69 -18.53
CA SER A 198 2.36 -25.06 -17.23
C SER A 198 3.41 -25.72 -16.34
N CYS A 199 3.51 -25.25 -15.10
CA CYS A 199 4.38 -25.80 -14.07
C CYS A 199 3.96 -27.25 -13.74
N ILE A 200 4.76 -28.22 -14.16
CA ILE A 200 4.67 -29.61 -13.71
C ILE A 200 5.35 -29.67 -12.33
N SER A 201 4.68 -30.27 -11.34
CA SER A 201 5.23 -30.39 -9.98
C SER A 201 6.51 -31.26 -10.00
N PRO A 202 7.54 -30.94 -9.21
CA PRO A 202 8.80 -31.71 -9.19
C PRO A 202 8.62 -33.17 -8.76
N GLU A 203 7.52 -33.48 -8.07
CA GLU A 203 7.11 -34.83 -7.68
C GLU A 203 6.75 -35.73 -8.89
N LEU A 204 6.31 -35.14 -10.01
CA LEU A 204 6.02 -35.85 -11.26
C LEU A 204 7.29 -36.17 -12.08
N LEU A 205 8.43 -35.64 -11.67
CA LEU A 205 9.74 -35.94 -12.26
C LEU A 205 10.55 -36.94 -11.43
N SER A 206 9.98 -37.47 -10.35
CA SER A 206 10.64 -38.55 -9.62
C SER A 206 10.69 -39.82 -10.49
N PRO A 207 11.78 -40.60 -10.42
CA PRO A 207 11.88 -41.85 -11.17
C PRO A 207 10.73 -42.81 -10.87
N GLU A 208 10.21 -42.79 -9.63
CA GLU A 208 9.07 -43.62 -9.23
C GLU A 208 7.75 -43.18 -9.90
N SER A 209 7.50 -41.87 -10.03
CA SER A 209 6.26 -41.34 -10.62
C SER A 209 6.25 -41.44 -12.15
N MET A 210 7.41 -41.42 -12.79
CA MET A 210 7.54 -41.67 -14.23
C MET A 210 7.49 -43.16 -14.60
N GLY A 211 7.28 -44.07 -13.64
CA GLY A 211 7.24 -45.51 -13.88
C GLY A 211 8.59 -46.13 -14.29
N VAL A 212 9.69 -45.40 -14.10
CA VAL A 212 11.03 -45.82 -14.49
C VAL A 212 11.70 -46.52 -13.31
N LYS A 213 11.77 -47.85 -13.35
CA LYS A 213 12.56 -48.64 -12.37
C LYS A 213 14.06 -48.47 -12.63
N LEU A 214 14.66 -47.39 -12.15
CA LEU A 214 16.11 -47.24 -12.13
C LEU A 214 16.70 -48.13 -11.02
N LYS A 215 17.54 -49.10 -11.40
CA LYS A 215 18.35 -49.83 -10.43
C LYS A 215 19.47 -48.90 -9.94
N PRO A 216 19.65 -48.72 -8.63
CA PRO A 216 20.73 -47.88 -8.12
C PRO A 216 22.08 -48.46 -8.52
N ILE A 217 22.86 -47.71 -9.29
CA ILE A 217 24.24 -48.06 -9.61
C ILE A 217 25.07 -47.67 -8.37
N LYS A 218 25.55 -48.68 -7.64
CA LYS A 218 26.49 -48.47 -6.52
C LYS A 218 27.85 -48.05 -7.09
N THR A 219 28.11 -46.76 -7.16
CA THR A 219 29.47 -46.26 -7.36
C THR A 219 30.21 -46.37 -6.02
N ARG A 220 31.21 -47.25 -5.96
CA ARG A 220 32.17 -47.25 -4.84
C ARG A 220 32.98 -45.98 -4.94
N ILE A 221 32.81 -45.08 -3.97
CA ILE A 221 33.72 -43.96 -3.75
C ILE A 221 34.90 -44.55 -2.99
N SER A 222 36.07 -44.58 -3.62
CA SER A 222 37.33 -44.87 -2.94
C SER A 222 37.63 -43.68 -2.04
N LEU A 223 37.56 -43.88 -0.73
CA LEU A 223 38.12 -42.94 0.25
C LEU A 223 39.64 -43.14 0.22
N GLU A 224 40.38 -42.15 -0.28
CA GLU A 224 41.81 -42.05 0.00
C GLU A 224 41.99 -41.52 1.43
N VAL A 225 42.90 -42.17 2.15
CA VAL A 225 43.28 -41.94 3.57
C VAL A 225 44.05 -40.65 3.73
#